data_AF-A0A0K6I730-F1
#
_entry.id   AF-A0A0K6I730-F1
#
_cell.length_a   1.000
_cell.length_b   1.000
_cell.length_c   1.000
_cell.angle_alpha   90.00
_cell.angle_beta   90.00
_cell.angle_gamma   90.00
#
_symmetry.space_group_name_H-M   'P 1'
#
loop_
_entity.id
_entity.type
_entity.pdbx_description
1 polymer ?
#
loop_
_entity_poly.entity_id
_entity_poly.type
_entity_poly.pdbx_seq_one_letter_code
_entity_poly.pdbx_strand_id
1 'polypeptide(L)'
;MATIEKDYFALEELEERWEVPQRDLVYLAENGLLKVSVRLYGVHLEQGSYEEVDEGQWCSIPHSQAPFHGLQDLRTHDAYRLFHEGALRIDRFDAPRDRYCVVLRPEDGIMIRKDELVVRREERDRAEARHGLGGTQRTSGIVFEQRHDFSEIVLGERTFVLGQIQARVVRILHEAAMRGVPWQPGKAVLAEAGSSCTRLSDLFKRQPEWRKLIQSDQRGRYRLNIRFS
;
A
#
# COMPACT_ATOMS: atom_id res chain seq x y z
N MET A 1 -16.15 8.51 20.34
CA MET A 1 -16.52 7.08 20.33
C MET A 1 -15.30 6.30 20.79
N ALA A 2 -15.43 5.40 21.76
CA ALA A 2 -14.31 4.59 22.23
C ALA A 2 -13.88 3.64 21.12
N THR A 3 -12.73 3.90 20.51
CA THR A 3 -12.12 3.04 19.49
C THR A 3 -11.43 1.88 20.20
N ILE A 4 -11.82 0.64 19.87
CA ILE A 4 -11.14 -0.55 20.35
C ILE A 4 -9.71 -0.53 19.81
N GLU A 5 -8.75 -0.74 20.69
CA GLU A 5 -7.35 -0.80 20.34
C GLU A 5 -7.04 -2.17 19.68
N LYS A 6 -7.04 -2.23 18.34
CA LYS A 6 -6.78 -3.46 17.56
C LYS A 6 -5.30 -3.72 17.30
N ASP A 7 -4.82 -4.95 17.52
CA ASP A 7 -3.43 -5.34 17.23
C ASP A 7 -3.16 -5.65 15.76
N TYR A 8 -4.22 -5.86 14.97
CA TYR A 8 -4.15 -6.19 13.55
C TYR A 8 -5.42 -5.76 12.82
N PHE A 9 -5.33 -5.68 11.50
CA PHE A 9 -6.37 -5.16 10.61
C PHE A 9 -6.55 -6.13 9.44
N ALA A 10 -7.81 -6.42 9.08
CA ALA A 10 -8.10 -7.15 7.85
C ALA A 10 -7.68 -6.32 6.63
N LEU A 11 -7.44 -6.96 5.49
CA LEU A 11 -7.07 -6.23 4.27
C LEU A 11 -8.16 -5.26 3.83
N GLU A 12 -9.43 -5.69 3.88
CA GLU A 12 -10.59 -4.86 3.55
C GLU A 12 -10.67 -3.61 4.43
N GLU A 13 -10.39 -3.74 5.73
CA GLU A 13 -10.35 -2.61 6.65
C GLU A 13 -9.25 -1.60 6.28
N LEU A 14 -8.13 -2.07 5.76
CA LEU A 14 -7.07 -1.20 5.26
C LEU A 14 -7.37 -0.58 3.90
N GLU A 15 -8.04 -1.31 3.00
CA GLU A 15 -8.53 -0.77 1.73
C GLU A 15 -9.43 0.45 1.98
N GLU A 16 -10.39 0.31 2.89
CA GLU A 16 -11.29 1.38 3.32
C GLU A 16 -10.53 2.52 4.01
N ARG A 17 -9.71 2.20 5.01
CA ARG A 17 -9.01 3.21 5.83
C ARG A 17 -7.98 4.01 5.04
N TRP A 18 -7.26 3.36 4.13
CA TRP A 18 -6.25 4.01 3.31
C TRP A 18 -6.83 4.59 2.02
N GLU A 19 -8.10 4.30 1.71
CA GLU A 19 -8.76 4.65 0.46
C GLU A 19 -7.93 4.18 -0.76
N VAL A 20 -7.35 2.98 -0.64
CA VAL A 20 -6.56 2.36 -1.70
C VAL A 20 -7.35 1.19 -2.29
N PRO A 21 -7.37 1.04 -3.63
CA PRO A 21 -8.00 -0.11 -4.24
C PRO A 21 -7.21 -1.38 -3.87
N GLN A 22 -7.92 -2.51 -3.78
CA GLN A 22 -7.31 -3.81 -3.47
C GLN A 22 -6.02 -4.09 -4.26
N ARG A 23 -5.99 -3.79 -5.56
CA ARG A 23 -4.79 -3.99 -6.42
C ARG A 23 -3.53 -3.27 -5.92
N ASP A 24 -3.67 -2.11 -5.29
CA ASP A 24 -2.54 -1.32 -4.80
C ASP A 24 -2.04 -1.92 -3.47
N LEU A 25 -2.96 -2.40 -2.62
CA LEU A 25 -2.61 -3.16 -1.41
C LEU A 25 -1.89 -4.46 -1.77
N VAL A 26 -2.42 -5.21 -2.74
CA VAL A 26 -1.79 -6.42 -3.29
C VAL A 26 -0.40 -6.09 -3.81
N TYR A 27 -0.24 -5.03 -4.62
CA TYR A 27 1.07 -4.60 -5.10
C TYR A 27 2.05 -4.33 -3.95
N LEU A 28 1.63 -3.66 -2.87
CA LEU A 28 2.50 -3.43 -1.73
C LEU A 28 2.94 -4.75 -1.08
N ALA A 29 2.02 -5.71 -0.94
CA ALA A 29 2.32 -7.00 -0.34
C ALA A 29 3.24 -7.87 -1.21
N GLU A 30 2.95 -7.98 -2.49
CA GLU A 30 3.73 -8.75 -3.48
C GLU A 30 5.17 -8.25 -3.62
N ASN A 31 5.39 -6.95 -3.42
CA ASN A 31 6.72 -6.33 -3.52
C ASN A 31 7.44 -6.21 -2.17
N GLY A 32 6.89 -6.83 -1.10
CA GLY A 32 7.47 -6.77 0.24
C GLY A 32 7.48 -5.37 0.86
N LEU A 33 6.68 -4.45 0.32
CA LEU A 33 6.47 -3.10 0.86
C LEU A 33 5.47 -3.10 2.01
N LEU A 34 4.62 -4.14 2.07
CA LEU A 34 3.66 -4.41 3.14
C LEU A 34 3.75 -5.89 3.54
N LYS A 35 4.09 -6.18 4.78
CA LYS A 35 4.07 -7.52 5.35
C LYS A 35 2.64 -7.90 5.68
N VAL A 36 2.21 -9.07 5.20
CA VAL A 36 0.93 -9.68 5.56
C VAL A 36 1.19 -10.85 6.49
N SER A 37 0.26 -11.04 7.41
CA SER A 37 0.33 -12.03 8.47
C SER A 37 -0.95 -12.85 8.50
N VAL A 38 -0.90 -13.96 9.21
CA VAL A 38 -2.04 -14.85 9.46
C VAL A 38 -2.21 -15.09 10.94
N ARG A 39 -3.44 -15.33 11.37
CA ARG A 39 -3.76 -15.70 12.76
C ARG A 39 -3.72 -17.21 12.89
N LEU A 40 -2.85 -17.69 13.77
CA LEU A 40 -2.69 -19.10 14.06
C LEU A 40 -3.20 -19.40 15.47
N TYR A 41 -3.88 -20.53 15.61
CA TYR A 41 -4.38 -21.02 16.88
C TYR A 41 -4.05 -22.50 17.03
N GLY A 42 -3.14 -22.83 17.93
CA GLY A 42 -2.79 -24.22 18.27
C GLY A 42 -1.93 -24.94 17.21
N VAL A 43 -1.40 -24.21 16.22
CA VAL A 43 -0.48 -24.77 15.23
C VAL A 43 0.86 -25.02 15.90
N HIS A 44 1.42 -26.22 15.77
CA HIS A 44 2.75 -26.48 16.32
C HIS A 44 3.80 -25.96 15.36
N LEU A 45 4.59 -25.01 15.84
CA LEU A 45 5.69 -24.43 15.07
C LEU A 45 7.02 -24.90 15.65
N GLU A 46 7.98 -25.12 14.76
CA GLU A 46 9.39 -25.20 15.10
C GLU A 46 10.08 -23.90 14.68
N GLN A 47 10.84 -23.33 15.60
CA GLN A 47 11.68 -22.16 15.35
C GLN A 47 13.12 -22.49 15.68
N GLY A 48 14.05 -22.04 14.83
CA GLY A 48 15.46 -22.31 15.00
C GLY A 48 16.36 -21.41 14.19
N SER A 49 17.65 -21.67 14.24
CA SER A 49 18.71 -21.00 13.47
C SER A 49 19.26 -21.93 12.39
N TYR A 50 19.86 -21.33 11.37
CA TYR A 50 20.82 -22.03 10.52
C TYR A 50 22.22 -21.73 11.06
N GLU A 51 22.98 -22.78 11.35
CA GLU A 51 24.34 -22.66 11.86
C GLU A 51 25.30 -23.44 10.97
N GLU A 52 26.48 -22.85 10.76
CA GLU A 52 27.59 -23.50 10.09
C GLU A 52 28.31 -24.38 11.11
N VAL A 53 28.23 -25.69 10.92
CA VAL A 53 28.85 -26.68 11.81
C VAL A 53 30.23 -27.12 11.34
N ASP A 54 30.51 -26.93 10.05
CA ASP A 54 31.81 -27.14 9.41
C ASP A 54 31.89 -26.27 8.13
N GLU A 55 33.07 -26.13 7.51
CA GLU A 55 33.27 -25.29 6.31
C GLU A 55 32.23 -25.60 5.21
N GLY A 56 31.31 -24.66 4.98
CA GLY A 56 30.25 -24.77 3.99
C GLY A 56 29.10 -25.73 4.37
N GLN A 57 29.15 -26.37 5.54
CA GLN A 57 28.11 -27.27 6.02
C GLN A 57 27.19 -26.56 7.02
N TRP A 58 25.95 -26.36 6.59
CA TRP A 58 24.91 -25.72 7.39
C TRP A 58 23.90 -26.74 7.89
N CYS A 59 23.49 -26.62 9.15
CA CYS A 59 22.39 -27.39 9.71
C CYS A 59 21.35 -26.49 10.38
N SER A 60 20.13 -26.98 10.48
CA SER A 60 19.05 -26.33 11.24
C SER A 60 19.12 -26.75 12.70
N ILE A 61 19.33 -25.78 13.60
CA ILE A 61 19.34 -25.98 15.04
C ILE A 61 17.97 -25.56 15.59
N PRO A 62 17.11 -26.51 16.04
CA PRO A 62 15.82 -26.18 16.63
C PRO A 62 16.01 -25.58 18.01
N HIS A 63 15.36 -24.43 18.26
CA HIS A 63 15.35 -23.76 19.55
C HIS A 63 14.06 -23.97 20.32
N SER A 64 12.94 -24.06 19.60
CA SER A 64 11.60 -24.17 20.18
C SER A 64 10.71 -25.03 19.28
N GLN A 65 9.94 -25.91 19.91
CA GLN A 65 8.88 -26.71 19.28
C GLN A 65 7.67 -26.66 20.21
N ALA A 66 6.68 -25.84 19.88
CA ALA A 66 5.54 -25.62 20.76
C ALA A 66 4.27 -25.25 19.99
N PRO A 67 3.08 -25.46 20.58
CA PRO A 67 1.85 -24.84 20.09
C PRO A 67 2.02 -23.31 20.06
N PHE A 68 1.69 -22.71 18.93
CA PHE A 68 1.74 -21.27 18.73
C PHE A 68 0.32 -20.69 18.63
N HIS A 69 0.15 -19.54 19.27
CA HIS A 69 -1.08 -18.75 19.25
C HIS A 69 -0.71 -17.30 18.99
N GLY A 70 -1.15 -16.75 17.86
CA GLY A 70 -0.85 -15.35 17.51
C GLY A 70 -0.70 -15.12 16.03
N LEU A 71 -0.01 -14.03 15.70
CA LEU A 71 0.23 -13.60 14.33
C LEU A 71 1.57 -14.13 13.83
N GLN A 72 1.57 -14.69 12.63
CA GLN A 72 2.78 -15.11 11.95
C GLN A 72 2.86 -14.50 10.56
N ASP A 73 4.03 -13.97 10.22
CA ASP A 73 4.25 -13.27 8.97
C ASP A 73 4.47 -14.23 7.81
N LEU A 74 3.88 -13.92 6.66
CA LEU A 74 4.09 -14.69 5.45
C LEU A 74 5.33 -14.20 4.72
N ARG A 75 6.00 -15.14 4.04
CA ARG A 75 7.06 -14.80 3.09
C ARG A 75 6.43 -14.09 1.89
N THR A 76 7.16 -13.13 1.31
CA THR A 76 6.68 -12.32 0.17
C THR A 76 6.21 -13.20 -1.01
N HIS A 77 6.92 -14.28 -1.30
CA HIS A 77 6.55 -15.23 -2.35
C HIS A 77 5.20 -15.93 -2.07
N ASP A 78 4.96 -16.32 -0.82
CA ASP A 78 3.73 -17.02 -0.44
C ASP A 78 2.53 -16.05 -0.45
N ALA A 79 2.76 -14.80 -0.05
CA ALA A 79 1.76 -13.73 -0.19
C ALA A 79 1.37 -13.51 -1.67
N TYR A 80 2.35 -13.42 -2.58
CA TYR A 80 2.09 -13.30 -4.03
C TYR A 80 1.22 -14.44 -4.56
N ARG A 81 1.60 -15.69 -4.25
CA ARG A 81 0.85 -16.88 -4.65
C ARG A 81 -0.56 -16.87 -4.07
N LEU A 82 -0.71 -16.50 -2.80
CA LEU A 82 -2.02 -16.48 -2.15
C LEU A 82 -2.96 -15.44 -2.78
N PHE A 83 -2.47 -14.28 -3.19
CA PHE A 83 -3.29 -13.29 -3.91
C PHE A 83 -3.75 -13.75 -5.29
N HIS A 84 -2.95 -14.57 -5.97
CA HIS A 84 -3.27 -15.11 -7.30
C HIS A 84 -4.13 -16.39 -7.25
N GLU A 85 -3.83 -17.31 -6.32
CA GLU A 85 -4.47 -18.64 -6.21
C GLU A 85 -5.65 -18.65 -5.24
N GLY A 86 -5.76 -17.64 -4.37
CA GLY A 86 -6.85 -17.48 -3.38
C GLY A 86 -6.71 -18.32 -2.12
N ALA A 87 -6.07 -19.48 -2.21
CA ALA A 87 -5.73 -20.33 -1.07
C ALA A 87 -4.40 -21.05 -1.31
N LEU A 88 -3.61 -21.23 -0.25
CA LEU A 88 -2.31 -21.87 -0.32
C LEU A 88 -2.05 -22.70 0.93
N ARG A 89 -1.40 -23.85 0.75
CA ARG A 89 -0.88 -24.62 1.87
C ARG A 89 0.52 -24.13 2.24
N ILE A 90 0.68 -23.67 3.49
CA ILE A 90 1.90 -23.04 3.99
C ILE A 90 2.50 -23.89 5.10
N ASP A 91 3.76 -24.26 4.93
CA ASP A 91 4.57 -25.02 5.87
C ASP A 91 5.70 -24.18 6.49
N ARG A 92 5.94 -22.97 5.99
CA ARG A 92 7.02 -22.10 6.44
C ARG A 92 6.58 -20.64 6.44
N PHE A 93 6.97 -19.95 7.50
CA PHE A 93 6.71 -18.54 7.70
C PHE A 93 7.96 -17.70 7.51
N ASP A 94 7.76 -16.38 7.44
CA ASP A 94 8.84 -15.43 7.41
C ASP A 94 9.64 -15.48 8.72
N ALA A 95 10.96 -15.40 8.57
CA ALA A 95 11.92 -15.38 9.67
C ALA A 95 13.16 -14.58 9.22
N PRO A 96 13.96 -14.05 10.17
CA PRO A 96 15.26 -13.47 9.87
C PRO A 96 16.15 -14.41 9.05
N ARG A 97 17.12 -13.86 8.32
CA ARG A 97 17.94 -14.60 7.34
C ARG A 97 18.66 -15.83 7.92
N ASP A 98 19.10 -15.73 9.17
CA ASP A 98 19.80 -16.75 9.94
C ASP A 98 18.86 -17.69 10.72
N ARG A 99 17.54 -17.55 10.53
CA ARG A 99 16.51 -18.26 11.28
C ARG A 99 15.45 -18.88 10.39
N TYR A 100 14.67 -19.78 10.97
CA TYR A 100 13.50 -20.35 10.33
C TYR A 100 12.32 -20.46 11.30
N CYS A 101 11.14 -20.54 10.72
CA CYS A 101 9.88 -20.81 11.40
C CYS A 101 9.05 -21.72 10.49
N VAL A 102 8.89 -22.98 10.89
CA VAL A 102 8.19 -24.00 10.09
C VAL A 102 7.03 -24.60 10.87
N VAL A 103 6.02 -25.05 10.14
CA VAL A 103 4.91 -25.83 10.69
C VAL A 103 5.42 -27.23 10.94
N LEU A 104 5.50 -27.60 12.21
CA LEU A 104 5.84 -28.96 12.62
C LEU A 104 4.60 -29.86 12.55
N ARG A 105 3.43 -29.34 12.97
CA ARG A 105 2.14 -30.04 12.82
C ARG A 105 1.01 -29.09 12.44
N PRO A 106 0.17 -29.47 11.45
CA PRO A 106 0.24 -30.72 10.67
C PRO A 106 1.42 -30.73 9.68
N GLU A 107 1.97 -31.93 9.39
CA GLU A 107 3.21 -32.11 8.60
C GLU A 107 3.08 -31.64 7.14
N ASP A 108 1.87 -31.67 6.59
CA ASP A 108 1.58 -31.21 5.25
C ASP A 108 1.39 -29.68 5.18
N GLY A 109 1.60 -28.96 6.28
CA GLY A 109 1.38 -27.52 6.39
C GLY A 109 -0.09 -27.16 6.62
N ILE A 110 -0.37 -25.87 6.81
CA ILE A 110 -1.72 -25.37 7.06
C ILE A 110 -2.32 -24.74 5.81
N MET A 111 -3.62 -24.96 5.58
CA MET A 111 -4.34 -24.26 4.53
C MET A 111 -4.65 -22.84 5.00
N ILE A 112 -4.27 -21.84 4.19
CA ILE A 112 -4.50 -20.42 4.44
C ILE A 112 -5.26 -19.87 3.24
N ARG A 113 -6.26 -19.03 3.51
CA ARG A 113 -7.02 -18.33 2.47
C ARG A 113 -6.69 -16.83 2.46
N LYS A 114 -6.86 -16.19 1.31
CA LYS A 114 -6.59 -14.76 1.10
C LYS A 114 -7.38 -13.87 2.08
N ASP A 115 -8.62 -14.23 2.40
CA ASP A 115 -9.51 -13.49 3.33
C ASP A 115 -9.09 -13.60 4.80
N GLU A 116 -8.19 -14.53 5.14
CA GLU A 116 -7.64 -14.69 6.48
C GLU A 116 -6.42 -13.79 6.74
N LEU A 117 -5.91 -13.14 5.68
CA LEU A 117 -4.79 -12.23 5.75
C LEU A 117 -5.11 -10.99 6.57
N VAL A 118 -4.15 -10.63 7.41
CA VAL A 118 -4.19 -9.42 8.22
C VAL A 118 -2.87 -8.68 8.12
N VAL A 119 -2.88 -7.43 8.52
CA VAL A 119 -1.68 -6.60 8.69
C VAL A 119 -1.58 -6.22 10.16
N ARG A 120 -0.41 -6.44 10.76
CA ARG A 120 -0.13 -6.04 12.15
C ARG A 120 -0.23 -4.52 12.28
N ARG A 121 -0.59 -4.03 13.46
CA ARG A 121 -0.59 -2.59 13.75
C ARG A 121 0.74 -1.93 13.43
N GLU A 122 1.85 -2.49 13.93
CA GLU A 122 3.19 -1.92 13.73
C GLU A 122 3.53 -1.80 12.24
N GLU A 123 3.11 -2.80 11.46
CA GLU A 123 3.33 -2.87 10.03
C GLU A 123 2.46 -1.88 9.25
N ARG A 124 1.20 -1.72 9.67
CA ARG A 124 0.33 -0.65 9.21
C ARG A 124 0.99 0.70 9.48
N ASP A 125 1.39 0.98 10.71
CA ASP A 125 1.98 2.27 11.11
C ASP A 125 3.25 2.59 10.32
N ARG A 126 4.10 1.58 10.09
CA ARG A 126 5.28 1.68 9.24
C ARG A 126 4.90 2.00 7.78
N ALA A 127 3.91 1.30 7.21
CA ALA A 127 3.45 1.53 5.84
C ALA A 127 2.80 2.91 5.69
N GLU A 128 1.99 3.33 6.67
CA GLU A 128 1.38 4.65 6.78
C GLU A 128 2.45 5.74 6.75
N ALA A 129 3.45 5.66 7.63
CA ALA A 129 4.56 6.61 7.69
C ALA A 129 5.41 6.64 6.41
N ARG A 130 5.70 5.47 5.82
CA ARG A 130 6.59 5.36 4.65
C ARG A 130 5.93 5.81 3.35
N HIS A 131 4.65 5.51 3.17
CA HIS A 131 3.93 5.75 1.92
C HIS A 131 2.94 6.90 1.99
N GLY A 132 2.80 7.55 3.17
CA GLY A 132 1.77 8.55 3.41
C GLY A 132 0.36 7.97 3.38
N LEU A 133 0.24 6.67 3.67
CA LEU A 133 -1.04 5.98 3.83
C LEU A 133 -1.56 6.23 5.25
N GLY A 134 -2.81 5.92 5.53
CA GLY A 134 -3.36 6.19 6.85
C GLY A 134 -3.77 7.63 7.00
N GLY A 135 -5.02 7.90 6.63
CA GLY A 135 -5.73 9.05 7.15
C GLY A 135 -5.84 8.86 8.66
N THR A 136 -4.85 9.33 9.41
CA THR A 136 -5.09 9.70 10.80
C THR A 136 -6.30 10.63 10.76
N GLN A 137 -7.19 10.42 11.70
CA GLN A 137 -8.35 11.25 11.97
C GLN A 137 -7.90 12.68 12.31
N ARG A 138 -7.42 13.42 11.31
CA ARG A 138 -7.47 14.86 11.28
C ARG A 138 -8.79 15.18 10.63
N THR A 139 -9.69 15.76 11.42
CA THR A 139 -10.63 16.76 10.94
C THR A 139 -9.83 17.88 10.27
N SER A 140 -9.35 17.58 9.06
CA SER A 140 -8.89 18.50 8.04
C SER A 140 -9.01 17.69 6.77
N GLY A 141 -10.24 17.53 6.29
CA GLY A 141 -10.42 17.22 4.88
C GLY A 141 -9.51 18.17 4.12
N ILE A 142 -8.65 17.64 3.26
CA ILE A 142 -8.01 18.48 2.26
C ILE A 142 -9.16 18.88 1.34
N VAL A 143 -9.89 19.93 1.73
CA VAL A 143 -10.99 20.47 0.96
C VAL A 143 -10.35 21.02 -0.30
N PHE A 144 -10.61 20.35 -1.42
CA PHE A 144 -10.28 20.88 -2.73
C PHE A 144 -11.35 21.91 -3.06
N GLU A 145 -11.01 23.19 -2.93
CA GLU A 145 -11.85 24.28 -3.42
C GLU A 145 -11.23 24.83 -4.70
N GLN A 146 -11.99 24.75 -5.79
CA GLN A 146 -11.67 25.49 -7.01
C GLN A 146 -12.35 26.86 -6.95
N ARG A 147 -11.60 27.90 -7.30
CA ARG A 147 -12.10 29.27 -7.43
C ARG A 147 -11.72 29.78 -8.81
N HIS A 148 -12.53 30.70 -9.32
CA HIS A 148 -12.24 31.42 -10.56
C HIS A 148 -11.93 30.50 -11.75
N ASP A 149 -12.77 29.48 -11.98
CA ASP A 149 -12.60 28.51 -13.07
C ASP A 149 -11.23 27.81 -13.04
N PHE A 150 -10.89 27.22 -11.89
CA PHE A 150 -9.62 26.54 -11.64
C PHE A 150 -8.37 27.43 -11.74
N SER A 151 -8.48 28.75 -11.89
CA SER A 151 -7.31 29.64 -11.84
C SER A 151 -6.71 29.74 -10.45
N GLU A 152 -7.49 29.42 -9.42
CA GLU A 152 -7.02 29.32 -8.04
C GLU A 152 -7.55 28.02 -7.42
N ILE A 153 -6.65 27.23 -6.85
CA ILE A 153 -6.97 25.98 -6.18
C ILE A 153 -6.50 26.05 -4.74
N VAL A 154 -7.45 25.90 -3.80
CA VAL A 154 -7.15 25.72 -2.39
C VAL A 154 -7.15 24.22 -2.09
N LEU A 155 -6.05 23.72 -1.53
CA LEU A 155 -5.84 22.32 -1.18
C LEU A 155 -5.27 22.24 0.25
N GLY A 156 -6.17 22.12 1.23
CA GLY A 156 -5.80 22.21 2.65
C GLY A 156 -5.35 23.64 2.98
N GLU A 157 -4.13 23.80 3.51
CA GLU A 157 -3.55 25.12 3.86
C GLU A 157 -2.85 25.81 2.68
N ARG A 158 -2.97 25.27 1.47
CA ARG A 158 -2.19 25.71 0.29
C ARG A 158 -3.09 26.30 -0.77
N THR A 159 -2.61 27.38 -1.38
CA THR A 159 -3.24 28.01 -2.53
C THR A 159 -2.31 27.93 -3.73
N PHE A 160 -2.80 27.40 -4.83
CA PHE A 160 -2.11 27.37 -6.11
C PHE A 160 -2.77 28.36 -7.06
N VAL A 161 -2.00 29.32 -7.59
CA VAL A 161 -2.47 30.24 -8.63
C VAL A 161 -1.99 29.73 -9.97
N LEU A 162 -2.92 29.28 -10.81
CA LEU A 162 -2.65 28.56 -12.04
C LEU A 162 -2.82 29.45 -13.27
N GLY A 163 -1.89 29.33 -14.22
CA GLY A 163 -2.09 29.90 -15.56
C GLY A 163 -3.19 29.15 -16.33
N GLN A 164 -3.72 29.76 -17.39
CA GLN A 164 -4.83 29.22 -18.19
C GLN A 164 -4.68 27.74 -18.60
N ILE A 165 -3.51 27.35 -19.12
CA ILE A 165 -3.25 25.95 -19.53
C ILE A 165 -3.16 25.03 -18.30
N GLN A 166 -2.57 25.50 -17.19
CA GLN A 166 -2.49 24.74 -15.94
C GLN A 166 -3.88 24.51 -15.35
N ALA A 167 -4.73 25.54 -15.32
CA ALA A 167 -6.11 25.46 -14.86
C ALA A 167 -6.93 24.44 -15.67
N ARG A 168 -6.81 24.45 -17.01
CA ARG A 168 -7.46 23.46 -17.88
C ARG A 168 -6.99 22.03 -17.60
N VAL A 169 -5.69 21.82 -17.39
CA VAL A 169 -5.16 20.50 -17.01
C VAL A 169 -5.80 20.02 -15.70
N VAL A 170 -5.84 20.88 -14.68
CA VAL A 170 -6.46 20.54 -13.39
C VAL A 170 -7.95 20.25 -13.56
N ARG A 171 -8.67 21.02 -14.38
CA ARG A 171 -10.09 20.77 -14.69
C ARG A 171 -10.32 19.39 -15.34
N ILE A 172 -9.53 19.02 -16.34
CA ILE A 172 -9.63 17.71 -17.00
C ILE A 172 -9.41 16.58 -15.98
N LEU A 173 -8.37 16.70 -15.15
CA LEU A 173 -8.07 15.70 -14.13
C LEU A 173 -9.17 15.65 -13.05
N HIS A 174 -9.78 16.77 -12.71
CA HIS A 174 -10.91 16.86 -11.78
C HIS A 174 -12.14 16.14 -12.32
N GLU A 175 -12.53 16.45 -13.56
CA GLU A 175 -13.66 15.79 -14.21
C GLU A 175 -13.46 14.29 -14.38
N ALA A 176 -12.24 13.86 -14.73
CA ALA A 176 -11.90 12.44 -14.85
C ALA A 176 -12.06 11.70 -13.52
N ALA A 177 -11.69 12.37 -12.43
CA ALA A 177 -11.76 11.81 -11.11
C ALA A 177 -13.20 11.81 -10.55
N MET A 178 -14.01 12.83 -10.85
CA MET A 178 -15.47 12.81 -10.62
C MET A 178 -16.20 11.70 -11.39
N ARG A 179 -15.65 11.29 -12.55
CA ARG A 179 -16.17 10.17 -13.36
C ARG A 179 -15.72 8.79 -12.87
N GLY A 180 -14.96 8.71 -11.77
CA GLY A 180 -14.44 7.44 -11.23
C GLY A 180 -13.23 6.87 -11.99
N VAL A 181 -12.67 7.62 -12.94
CA VAL A 181 -11.49 7.21 -13.74
C VAL A 181 -10.36 8.23 -13.53
N PRO A 182 -9.79 8.33 -12.32
CA PRO A 182 -8.92 9.44 -11.94
C PRO A 182 -7.57 9.47 -12.68
N TRP A 183 -7.06 8.31 -13.08
CA TRP A 183 -5.76 8.21 -13.75
C TRP A 183 -5.88 8.44 -15.25
N GLN A 184 -5.33 9.56 -15.72
CA GLN A 184 -5.41 9.98 -17.11
C GLN A 184 -4.03 9.97 -17.80
N PRO A 185 -3.92 9.54 -19.07
CA PRO A 185 -2.68 9.62 -19.81
C PRO A 185 -2.20 11.07 -19.97
N GLY A 186 -1.00 11.40 -19.47
CA GLY A 186 -0.53 12.78 -19.40
C GLY A 186 -0.43 13.47 -20.76
N LYS A 187 -0.07 12.74 -21.81
CA LYS A 187 -0.07 13.27 -23.19
C LYS A 187 -1.46 13.65 -23.67
N ALA A 188 -2.48 12.86 -23.35
CA ALA A 188 -3.86 13.15 -23.73
C ALA A 188 -4.36 14.39 -22.99
N VAL A 189 -4.11 14.46 -21.68
CA VAL A 189 -4.47 15.62 -20.85
C VAL A 189 -3.80 16.91 -21.34
N LEU A 190 -2.51 16.86 -21.67
CA LEU A 190 -1.77 18.02 -22.21
C LEU A 190 -2.31 18.47 -23.56
N ALA A 191 -2.60 17.53 -24.47
CA ALA A 191 -3.15 17.81 -25.78
C ALA A 191 -4.55 18.44 -25.67
N GLU A 192 -5.42 17.86 -24.84
CA GLU A 192 -6.78 18.37 -24.59
C GLU A 192 -6.77 19.74 -23.90
N ALA A 193 -5.81 20.00 -23.01
CA ALA A 193 -5.62 21.32 -22.40
C ALA A 193 -5.05 22.37 -23.38
N GLY A 194 -4.60 21.98 -24.58
CA GLY A 194 -3.94 22.84 -25.56
C GLY A 194 -2.50 23.21 -25.19
N SER A 195 -1.81 22.36 -24.43
CA SER A 195 -0.41 22.57 -24.05
C SER A 195 0.55 22.20 -25.17
N SER A 196 1.58 23.03 -25.38
CA SER A 196 2.74 22.68 -26.23
C SER A 196 3.79 21.84 -25.48
N CYS A 197 3.64 21.65 -24.16
CA CYS A 197 4.54 20.83 -23.36
C CYS A 197 4.29 19.34 -23.62
N THR A 198 5.34 18.53 -23.52
CA THR A 198 5.25 17.07 -23.65
C THR A 198 5.12 16.35 -22.30
N ARG A 199 5.36 17.07 -21.19
CA ARG A 199 5.30 16.55 -19.81
C ARG A 199 4.65 17.56 -18.88
N LEU A 200 3.85 17.08 -17.93
CA LEU A 200 3.25 17.93 -16.88
C LEU A 200 4.32 18.59 -16.00
N SER A 201 5.46 17.92 -15.79
CA SER A 201 6.59 18.49 -15.05
C SER A 201 7.08 19.80 -15.65
N ASP A 202 7.07 19.91 -16.98
CA ASP A 202 7.58 21.09 -17.68
C ASP A 202 6.56 22.23 -17.63
N LEU A 203 5.27 21.88 -17.69
CA LEU A 203 4.16 22.82 -17.58
C LEU A 203 4.03 23.42 -16.17
N PHE A 204 4.25 22.61 -15.12
CA PHE A 204 4.11 23.02 -13.72
C PHE A 204 5.44 23.35 -13.03
N LYS A 205 6.58 23.38 -13.75
CA LYS A 205 7.91 23.60 -13.15
C LYS A 205 8.05 24.88 -12.31
N ARG A 206 7.26 25.92 -12.61
CA ARG A 206 7.24 27.20 -11.89
C ARG A 206 6.26 27.23 -10.72
N GLN A 207 5.47 26.17 -10.53
CA GLN A 207 4.55 26.03 -9.41
C GLN A 207 5.24 25.27 -8.27
N PRO A 208 5.53 25.92 -7.13
CA PRO A 208 6.14 25.26 -5.99
C PRO A 208 5.27 24.10 -5.53
N GLU A 209 5.90 22.95 -5.28
CA GLU A 209 5.22 21.78 -4.71
C GLU A 209 3.98 21.31 -5.50
N TRP A 210 3.91 21.57 -6.81
CA TRP A 210 2.79 21.16 -7.68
C TRP A 210 2.48 19.65 -7.64
N ARG A 211 3.47 18.82 -7.24
CA ARG A 211 3.29 17.38 -7.01
C ARG A 211 2.34 17.06 -5.85
N LYS A 212 2.09 18.02 -4.95
CA LYS A 212 1.05 17.92 -3.93
C LYS A 212 -0.35 18.10 -4.51
N LEU A 213 -0.48 18.78 -5.66
CA LEU A 213 -1.73 18.95 -6.38
C LEU A 213 -1.97 17.80 -7.39
N ILE A 214 -0.93 17.36 -8.10
CA ILE A 214 -1.02 16.35 -9.16
C ILE A 214 -0.07 15.19 -8.88
N GLN A 215 -0.61 13.96 -8.83
CA GLN A 215 0.17 12.73 -8.69
C GLN A 215 0.55 12.14 -10.06
N SER A 216 1.67 11.43 -10.10
CA SER A 216 2.16 10.68 -11.26
C SER A 216 2.32 9.21 -10.88
N ASP A 217 1.93 8.30 -11.77
CA ASP A 217 2.14 6.85 -11.61
C ASP A 217 3.55 6.39 -12.06
N GLN A 218 4.41 7.34 -12.44
CA GLN A 218 5.74 7.11 -13.06
C GLN A 218 5.72 6.35 -14.40
N ARG A 219 4.54 6.02 -14.93
CA ARG A 219 4.32 5.37 -16.23
C ARG A 219 3.64 6.31 -17.24
N GLY A 220 3.54 7.59 -16.90
CA GLY A 220 3.03 8.66 -17.77
C GLY A 220 1.54 8.96 -17.60
N ARG A 221 0.90 8.44 -16.54
CA ARG A 221 -0.45 8.83 -16.14
C ARG A 221 -0.42 9.74 -14.93
N TYR A 222 -1.43 10.59 -14.85
CA TYR A 222 -1.56 11.60 -13.83
C TYR A 222 -2.98 11.64 -13.29
N ARG A 223 -3.13 12.02 -12.03
CA ARG A 223 -4.42 12.28 -11.39
C ARG A 223 -4.32 13.46 -10.44
N LEU A 224 -5.46 14.05 -10.08
CA LEU A 224 -5.46 14.99 -8.95
C LEU A 224 -5.24 14.25 -7.63
N ASN A 225 -4.49 14.92 -6.75
CA ASN A 225 -4.24 14.46 -5.40
C ASN A 225 -5.37 14.90 -4.46
N ILE A 226 -6.60 14.48 -4.75
CA ILE A 226 -7.79 14.84 -3.97
C ILE A 226 -8.60 13.60 -3.64
N ARG A 227 -9.26 13.63 -2.48
CA ARG A 227 -10.22 12.62 -2.04
C ARG A 227 -11.62 13.07 -2.46
N PHE A 228 -12.37 12.19 -3.10
CA PHE A 228 -13.78 12.42 -3.39
C PHE A 228 -14.57 11.82 -2.23
N SER A 229 -15.43 12.65 -1.62
CA SER A 229 -16.43 12.18 -0.65
C SER A 229 -17.48 11.32 -1.33
#